data_AF-A0A521TUB7-F1
#
_entry.id   AF-A0A521TUB7-F1
#
_cell.length_a   1.000
_cell.length_b   1.000
_cell.length_c   1.000
_cell.angle_alpha   90.00
_cell.angle_beta   90.00
_cell.angle_gamma   90.00
#
_symmetry.space_group_name_H-M   'P 1'
#
loop_
_entity.id
_entity.type
_entity.pdbx_description
1 polymer ?
#
loop_
_entity_poly.entity_id
_entity_poly.type
_entity_poly.pdbx_seq_one_letter_code
_entity_poly.pdbx_strand_id
1 'polypeptide(L)'
;MTQYVLWDKYEDKIKMFRVPEESLQHILLHLDEVRRGEAVDIIFNIIRDWALVSKKKFDIHSCLEILEVYCRMAGVSVEDRVLDGVRSFIIKHNLGQNASILIDELIRKIFWELVRKKADTEFTKTTVIAKITATF
;
A
#
# COMPACT_ATOMS: atom_id res chain seq x y z
N MET A 1 -12.63 0.84 -19.65
CA MET A 1 -12.58 -0.64 -19.53
C MET A 1 -11.22 -1.13 -20.04
N THR A 2 -10.12 -0.66 -19.41
CA THR A 2 -8.77 -0.74 -20.00
C THR A 2 -7.66 -1.05 -18.98
N GLN A 3 -7.98 -1.22 -17.70
CA GLN A 3 -6.97 -1.44 -16.64
C GLN A 3 -6.67 -2.93 -16.38
N TYR A 4 -7.46 -3.86 -16.94
CA TYR A 4 -7.25 -5.31 -16.82
C TYR A 4 -6.05 -5.83 -17.63
N VAL A 5 -5.70 -5.16 -18.74
CA VAL A 5 -4.71 -5.65 -19.72
C VAL A 5 -3.26 -5.62 -19.19
N LEU A 6 -2.96 -4.81 -18.18
CA LEU A 6 -1.61 -4.71 -17.63
C LEU A 6 -1.30 -5.82 -16.62
N TRP A 7 -2.28 -6.30 -15.85
CA TRP A 7 -2.07 -7.30 -14.80
C TRP A 7 -1.89 -8.71 -15.33
N ASP A 8 -2.72 -9.12 -16.28
CA ASP A 8 -2.60 -10.43 -16.94
C ASP A 8 -1.20 -10.66 -17.52
N LYS A 9 -0.50 -9.59 -17.93
CA LYS A 9 0.84 -9.68 -18.53
C LYS A 9 1.96 -9.94 -17.50
N TYR A 10 1.75 -9.60 -16.23
CA TYR A 10 2.76 -9.70 -15.18
C TYR A 10 2.39 -10.67 -14.05
N GLU A 11 1.12 -11.09 -13.94
CA GLU A 11 0.68 -12.11 -12.98
C GLU A 11 1.49 -13.41 -13.12
N ASP A 12 1.73 -13.88 -14.34
CA ASP A 12 2.56 -15.08 -14.59
C ASP A 12 4.01 -14.95 -14.08
N LYS A 13 4.53 -13.72 -14.01
CA LYS A 13 5.91 -13.46 -13.56
C LYS A 13 6.01 -13.34 -12.05
N ILE A 14 4.90 -13.04 -11.36
CA ILE A 14 4.88 -12.89 -9.92
C ILE A 14 3.91 -13.92 -9.35
N LYS A 15 4.49 -15.01 -8.84
CA LYS A 15 3.73 -16.09 -8.20
C LYS A 15 3.07 -15.57 -6.92
N MET A 16 1.86 -15.03 -7.04
CA MET A 16 1.03 -14.62 -5.92
C MET A 16 0.14 -15.78 -5.47
N PHE A 17 0.17 -16.06 -4.17
CA PHE A 17 -0.70 -17.05 -3.56
C PHE A 17 -1.88 -16.34 -2.91
N ARG A 18 -3.09 -16.80 -3.22
CA ARG A 18 -4.29 -16.32 -2.53
C ARG A 18 -4.36 -16.97 -1.16
N VAL A 19 -4.50 -16.16 -0.13
CA VAL A 19 -4.73 -16.60 1.25
C VAL A 19 -6.14 -16.20 1.69
N PRO A 20 -6.85 -17.02 2.47
CA PRO A 20 -8.12 -16.62 3.07
C PRO A 20 -7.94 -15.39 3.97
N GLU A 21 -8.93 -14.51 4.00
CA GLU A 21 -8.89 -13.27 4.79
C GLU A 21 -8.67 -13.58 6.28
N GLU A 22 -9.34 -14.60 6.82
CA GLU A 22 -9.22 -15.00 8.22
C GLU A 22 -7.80 -15.48 8.56
N SER A 23 -7.14 -16.16 7.62
CA SER A 23 -5.76 -16.60 7.78
C SER A 23 -4.82 -15.40 7.84
N LEU A 24 -5.01 -14.43 6.93
CA LEU A 24 -4.23 -13.20 6.92
C LEU A 24 -4.45 -12.38 8.20
N GLN A 25 -5.70 -12.21 8.64
CA GLN A 25 -6.04 -11.55 9.90
C GLN A 25 -5.32 -12.20 11.08
N HIS A 26 -5.32 -13.54 11.15
CA HIS A 26 -4.66 -14.26 12.23
C HIS A 26 -3.14 -14.05 12.20
N ILE A 27 -2.51 -14.03 11.02
CA ILE A 27 -1.08 -13.72 10.88
C ILE A 27 -0.79 -12.30 11.38
N LEU A 28 -1.55 -11.32 10.91
CA LEU A 28 -1.37 -9.90 11.23
C LEU A 28 -1.58 -9.62 12.72
N LEU A 29 -2.51 -10.31 13.38
CA LEU A 29 -2.77 -10.16 14.81
C LEU A 29 -1.54 -10.47 15.68
N HIS A 30 -0.67 -11.38 15.24
CA HIS A 30 0.50 -11.84 15.99
C HIS A 30 1.81 -11.15 15.57
N LEU A 31 1.75 -10.12 14.74
CA LEU A 31 2.91 -9.30 14.41
C LEU A 31 3.21 -8.33 15.56
N ASP A 32 4.34 -8.57 16.23
CA ASP A 32 4.96 -7.58 17.09
C ASP A 32 5.57 -6.43 16.26
N GLU A 33 6.08 -5.40 16.94
CA GLU A 33 6.67 -4.22 16.29
C GLU A 33 7.86 -4.55 15.39
N VAL A 34 8.73 -5.48 15.80
CA VAL A 34 9.93 -5.85 15.04
C VAL A 34 9.53 -6.54 13.74
N ARG A 35 8.67 -7.56 13.84
CA ARG A 35 8.18 -8.31 12.68
C ARG A 35 7.33 -7.44 11.75
N ARG A 36 6.61 -6.47 12.30
CA ARG A 36 5.84 -5.52 11.51
C ARG A 36 6.77 -4.60 10.72
N GLY A 37 7.83 -4.08 11.33
CA GLY A 37 8.87 -3.31 10.62
C GLY A 37 9.54 -4.10 9.50
N GLU A 38 9.90 -5.37 9.75
CA GLU A 38 10.42 -6.28 8.73
C GLU A 38 9.42 -6.49 7.59
N ALA A 39 8.14 -6.69 7.91
CA ALA A 39 7.08 -6.81 6.91
C ALA A 39 6.92 -5.55 6.07
N VAL A 40 7.00 -4.35 6.66
CA VAL A 40 6.99 -3.07 5.95
C VAL A 40 8.13 -3.01 4.94
N ASP A 41 9.35 -3.38 5.34
CA ASP A 41 10.52 -3.37 4.45
C ASP A 41 10.38 -4.36 3.29
N ILE A 42 9.89 -5.57 3.57
CA ILE A 42 9.61 -6.58 2.54
C ILE A 42 8.58 -6.06 1.54
N ILE A 43 7.44 -5.55 2.01
CA ILE A 43 6.36 -5.05 1.15
C ILE A 43 6.85 -3.86 0.31
N PHE A 44 7.57 -2.91 0.91
CA PHE A 44 8.14 -1.77 0.20
C PHE A 44 9.09 -2.21 -0.93
N ASN A 45 9.97 -3.17 -0.66
CA ASN A 45 10.88 -3.71 -1.66
C ASN A 45 10.13 -4.45 -2.79
N ILE A 46 9.08 -5.22 -2.47
CA ILE A 46 8.24 -5.87 -3.49
C ILE A 46 7.59 -4.82 -4.40
N ILE A 47 7.01 -3.76 -3.83
CA ILE A 47 6.41 -2.66 -4.58
C ILE A 47 7.46 -1.98 -5.48
N ARG A 48 8.66 -1.72 -4.96
CA ARG A 48 9.77 -1.15 -5.73
C ARG A 48 10.12 -2.03 -6.92
N ASP A 49 10.36 -3.31 -6.68
CA ASP A 49 10.81 -4.24 -7.70
C ASP A 49 9.74 -4.39 -8.79
N TRP A 50 8.46 -4.40 -8.39
CA TRP A 50 7.33 -4.34 -9.33
C TRP A 50 7.29 -3.06 -10.15
N ALA A 51 7.46 -1.89 -9.53
CA ALA A 51 7.50 -0.62 -10.24
C ALA A 51 8.66 -0.61 -11.26
N LEU A 52 9.84 -1.11 -10.88
CA LEU A 52 10.99 -1.22 -11.77
C LEU A 52 10.73 -2.18 -12.95
N VAL A 53 10.09 -3.34 -12.72
CA VAL A 53 9.78 -4.30 -13.79
C VAL A 53 8.69 -3.79 -14.72
N SER A 54 7.59 -3.26 -14.17
CA SER A 54 6.38 -2.92 -14.94
C SER A 54 6.40 -1.50 -15.51
N LYS A 55 7.01 -0.55 -14.80
CA LYS A 55 7.05 0.88 -15.15
C LYS A 55 8.44 1.37 -15.54
N LYS A 56 9.50 0.55 -15.35
CA LYS A 56 10.91 0.90 -15.64
C LYS A 56 11.44 2.09 -14.85
N LYS A 57 10.77 2.47 -13.78
CA LYS A 57 11.16 3.56 -12.87
C LYS A 57 10.58 3.32 -11.49
N PHE A 58 11.16 3.96 -10.49
CA PHE A 58 10.65 3.97 -9.13
C PHE A 58 10.68 5.40 -8.57
N ASP A 59 9.52 6.03 -8.58
CA ASP A 59 9.21 7.35 -8.03
C ASP A 59 7.88 7.26 -7.24
N ILE A 60 7.48 8.34 -6.56
CA ILE A 60 6.26 8.32 -5.73
C ILE A 60 5.01 7.94 -6.55
N HIS A 61 4.90 8.41 -7.79
CA HIS A 61 3.75 8.13 -8.65
C HIS A 61 3.67 6.65 -9.02
N SER A 62 4.76 6.07 -9.50
CA SER A 62 4.81 4.64 -9.82
C SER A 62 4.65 3.75 -8.59
N CYS A 63 5.15 4.17 -7.43
CA CYS A 63 4.93 3.48 -6.16
C CYS A 63 3.45 3.46 -5.75
N LEU A 64 2.78 4.62 -5.79
CA LEU A 64 1.36 4.73 -5.45
C LEU A 64 0.46 3.98 -6.44
N GLU A 65 0.77 3.99 -7.74
CA GLU A 65 0.04 3.21 -8.74
C GLU A 65 0.13 1.69 -8.46
N ILE A 66 1.32 1.20 -8.09
CA ILE A 66 1.51 -0.22 -7.75
C ILE A 66 0.81 -0.57 -6.43
N LEU A 67 0.88 0.32 -5.44
CA LEU A 67 0.18 0.14 -4.17
C LEU A 67 -1.34 0.06 -4.37
N GLU A 68 -1.92 0.95 -5.19
CA GLU A 68 -3.36 0.96 -5.48
C GLU A 68 -3.81 -0.37 -6.11
N VAL A 69 -3.01 -0.91 -7.02
CA VAL A 69 -3.28 -2.23 -7.57
C VAL A 69 -3.21 -3.28 -6.47
N TYR A 70 -2.14 -3.29 -5.68
CA TYR A 70 -1.97 -4.31 -4.66
C TYR A 70 -3.15 -4.33 -3.68
N CYS A 71 -3.61 -3.16 -3.26
CA CYS A 71 -4.83 -3.02 -2.46
C CYS A 71 -6.04 -3.59 -3.18
N ARG A 72 -6.27 -3.23 -4.45
CA ARG A 72 -7.40 -3.74 -5.24
C ARG A 72 -7.38 -5.26 -5.36
N MET A 73 -6.21 -5.86 -5.56
CA MET A 73 -6.03 -7.32 -5.61
C MET A 73 -6.30 -7.99 -4.27
N ALA A 74 -5.94 -7.33 -3.17
CA ALA A 74 -6.20 -7.80 -1.81
C ALA A 74 -7.66 -7.58 -1.35
N GLY A 75 -8.55 -7.07 -2.22
CA GLY A 75 -9.92 -6.71 -1.83
C GLY A 75 -9.99 -5.48 -0.89
N VAL A 76 -8.90 -4.72 -0.80
CA VAL A 76 -8.79 -3.48 -0.02
C VAL A 76 -9.20 -2.32 -0.91
N SER A 77 -10.12 -1.49 -0.43
CA SER A 77 -10.58 -0.31 -1.16
C SER A 77 -9.63 0.85 -0.92
N VAL A 78 -9.28 1.57 -1.99
CA VAL A 78 -8.48 2.80 -1.92
C VAL A 78 -9.28 3.91 -2.60
N GLU A 79 -9.51 5.00 -1.89
CA GLU A 79 -10.06 6.22 -2.45
C GLU A 79 -8.98 7.29 -2.47
N ASP A 80 -8.76 7.89 -3.64
CA ASP A 80 -7.91 9.05 -3.81
C ASP A 80 -8.79 10.29 -3.97
N ARG A 81 -8.65 11.23 -3.03
CA ARG A 81 -9.46 12.46 -2.97
C ARG A 81 -8.57 13.68 -2.97
N VAL A 82 -8.92 14.69 -3.74
CA VAL A 82 -8.27 16.01 -3.72
C VAL A 82 -9.30 17.04 -3.28
N LEU A 83 -9.02 17.72 -2.17
CA LEU A 83 -9.86 18.79 -1.63
C LEU A 83 -8.98 19.94 -1.15
N ASP A 84 -9.26 21.18 -1.59
CA ASP A 84 -8.54 22.39 -1.18
C ASP A 84 -7.01 22.30 -1.28
N GLY A 85 -6.50 21.59 -2.30
CA GLY A 85 -5.06 21.39 -2.51
C GLY A 85 -4.42 20.31 -1.63
N VAL A 86 -5.20 19.60 -0.82
CA VAL A 86 -4.77 18.44 -0.04
C VAL A 86 -5.22 17.16 -0.73
N ARG A 87 -4.26 16.30 -1.08
CA ARG A 87 -4.55 14.95 -1.59
C ARG A 87 -4.61 13.98 -0.41
N SER A 88 -5.68 13.20 -0.33
CA SER A 88 -5.95 12.24 0.73
C SER A 88 -6.15 10.86 0.12
N PHE A 89 -5.41 9.88 0.63
CA PHE A 89 -5.58 8.46 0.33
C PHE A 89 -6.31 7.80 1.48
N ILE A 90 -7.49 7.23 1.22
CA ILE A 90 -8.31 6.54 2.20
C ILE A 90 -8.31 5.06 1.87
N ILE A 91 -7.63 4.26 2.68
CA ILE A 91 -7.51 2.81 2.52
C ILE A 91 -8.46 2.14 3.51
N LYS A 92 -9.47 1.43 3.00
CA LYS A 92 -10.46 0.70 3.80
C LYS A 92 -10.25 -0.79 3.67
N HIS A 93 -10.12 -1.47 4.80
CA HIS A 93 -9.85 -2.91 4.90
C HIS A 93 -10.59 -3.53 6.08
N ASN A 94 -10.77 -4.85 6.11
CA ASN A 94 -11.38 -5.55 7.24
C ASN A 94 -10.35 -6.37 8.06
N LEU A 95 -9.06 -6.08 7.90
CA LEU A 95 -7.96 -6.88 8.45
C LEU A 95 -7.57 -6.62 9.94
N GLY A 96 -8.24 -5.67 10.61
CA GLY A 96 -7.97 -5.37 12.02
C GLY A 96 -6.82 -4.39 12.28
N GLN A 97 -6.59 -4.06 13.55
CA GLN A 97 -5.79 -2.90 13.96
C GLN A 97 -4.31 -3.01 13.57
N ASN A 98 -3.69 -4.19 13.74
CA ASN A 98 -2.30 -4.39 13.33
C ASN A 98 -2.10 -4.20 11.82
N ALA A 99 -3.13 -4.48 11.02
CA ALA A 99 -3.09 -4.20 9.59
C ALA A 99 -3.10 -2.68 9.32
N SER A 100 -3.92 -1.92 10.07
CA SER A 100 -3.94 -0.46 9.96
C SER A 100 -2.60 0.15 10.35
N ILE A 101 -1.96 -0.36 11.41
CA ILE A 101 -0.61 0.09 11.83
C ILE A 101 0.43 -0.27 10.77
N LEU A 102 0.39 -1.49 10.22
CA LEU A 102 1.30 -1.91 9.15
C LEU A 102 1.17 -1.01 7.91
N ILE A 103 -0.06 -0.72 7.50
CA ILE A 103 -0.34 0.17 6.36
C ILE A 103 0.12 1.60 6.66
N ASP A 104 -0.12 2.10 7.87
CA ASP A 104 0.36 3.42 8.34
C ASP A 104 1.89 3.53 8.23
N GLU A 105 2.61 2.56 8.79
CA GLU A 105 4.07 2.49 8.77
C GLU A 105 4.61 2.40 7.33
N LEU A 106 3.97 1.59 6.48
CA LEU A 106 4.32 1.49 5.06
C LEU A 106 4.14 2.83 4.33
N ILE A 107 3.01 3.51 4.52
CA ILE A 107 2.76 4.82 3.91
C ILE A 107 3.82 5.82 4.38
N ARG A 108 4.07 5.91 5.69
CA ARG A 108 5.09 6.81 6.24
C ARG A 108 6.46 6.51 5.63
N LYS A 109 6.84 5.24 5.48
CA LYS A 109 8.09 4.84 4.84
C LYS A 109 8.14 5.29 3.38
N ILE A 110 7.09 5.04 2.60
CA ILE A 110 7.01 5.45 1.19
C ILE A 110 7.25 6.96 1.03
N PHE A 111 6.53 7.77 1.82
CA PHE A 111 6.65 9.23 1.73
C PHE A 111 8.02 9.74 2.20
N TRP A 112 8.58 9.12 3.24
CA TRP A 112 9.90 9.47 3.72
C TRP A 112 11.00 9.12 2.70
N GLU A 113 10.96 7.94 2.10
CA GLU A 113 12.01 7.50 1.18
C GLU A 113 11.94 8.20 -0.19
N LEU A 114 10.74 8.39 -0.73
CA LEU A 114 10.57 8.88 -2.10
C LEU A 114 10.41 10.39 -2.20
N VAL A 115 9.95 11.04 -1.14
CA VAL A 115 9.62 12.48 -1.16
C VAL A 115 10.26 13.25 -0.01
N ARG A 116 10.95 12.56 0.93
CA ARG A 116 11.58 13.16 2.13
C ARG A 116 10.59 14.01 2.94
N LYS A 117 9.32 13.60 2.96
CA LYS A 117 8.24 14.25 3.70
C LYS A 117 7.59 13.26 4.66
N LYS A 118 7.19 13.75 5.83
CA LYS A 118 6.34 12.98 6.74
C LYS A 118 4.92 13.00 6.20
N ALA A 119 4.33 11.82 6.02
CA ALA A 119 2.90 11.71 5.76
C ALA A 119 2.14 12.05 7.05
N ASP A 120 1.09 12.88 6.93
CA ASP A 120 0.12 13.05 7.99
C ASP A 120 -0.90 11.93 7.87
N THR A 121 -0.99 11.10 8.89
CA THR A 121 -1.77 9.86 8.83
C THR A 121 -2.58 9.65 10.09
N GLU A 122 -3.81 9.18 9.88
CA GLU A 122 -4.78 8.85 10.91
C GLU A 122 -5.34 7.46 10.58
N PHE A 123 -5.63 6.65 11.58
CA PHE A 123 -6.22 5.33 11.35
C PHE A 123 -7.21 4.90 12.43
N THR A 124 -8.15 4.05 12.02
CA THR A 124 -9.02 3.24 12.89
C THR A 124 -8.59 1.78 12.77
N LYS A 125 -9.37 0.85 13.33
CA LYS A 125 -9.11 -0.60 13.18
C LYS A 125 -9.21 -1.11 11.72
N THR A 126 -9.88 -0.36 10.84
CA THR A 126 -10.30 -0.83 9.52
C THR A 126 -10.10 0.23 8.42
N THR A 127 -9.49 1.37 8.76
CA THR A 127 -9.30 2.45 7.80
C THR A 127 -8.03 3.20 8.12
N VAL A 128 -7.22 3.48 7.09
CA VAL A 128 -6.06 4.36 7.16
C VAL A 128 -6.30 5.53 6.22
N ILE A 129 -6.10 6.74 6.72
CA ILE A 129 -6.20 7.98 5.96
C ILE A 129 -4.82 8.61 5.95
N ALA A 130 -4.29 8.84 4.76
CA ALA A 130 -3.02 9.56 4.57
C ALA A 130 -3.27 10.86 3.81
N LYS A 131 -2.97 11.98 4.44
CA LYS A 131 -3.09 13.32 3.89
C LYS A 131 -1.71 13.82 3.49
N ILE A 132 -1.59 14.37 2.29
CA ILE A 132 -0.38 15.05 1.87
C ILE A 132 -0.72 16.44 1.35
N THR A 133 -0.11 17.42 2.02
CA THR A 133 -0.14 18.83 1.65
C THR A 133 1.04 19.11 0.73
N ALA A 134 0.99 18.65 -0.52
CA ALA A 134 2.01 19.00 -1.51
C ALA A 134 1.56 18.73 -2.95
N THR A 135 2.02 19.59 -3.87
CA THR A 135 2.06 19.33 -5.31
C THR A 135 3.20 18.34 -5.58
N PHE A 136 2.92 17.15 -6.11
CA PHE A 136 3.91 16.16 -6.55
C PHE A 136 3.50 15.59 -7.91
#